data_AF-A0A7W0MV91-F1
#
_entry.id   AF-A0A7W0MV91-F1
#
_cell.length_a   1.000
_cell.length_b   1.000
_cell.length_c   1.000
_cell.angle_alpha   90.00
_cell.angle_beta   90.00
_cell.angle_gamma   90.00
#
_symmetry.space_group_name_H-M   'P 1'
#
loop_
_entity.id
_entity.type
_entity.pdbx_description
1 polymer ?
#
loop_
_entity_poly.entity_id
_entity_poly.type
_entity_poly.pdbx_seq_one_letter_code
_entity_poly.pdbx_strand_id
1 'polypeptide(L)'
;APARGRVTGMSVGARARARLGALGGQNHGANARDAFVFEHLEIANLHLLEQIAERVDDRETAQLARACRADDEEMAATINRNWTNVLSLTLASRGLPTFRAQDGPAA
;
A
#
# COMPACT_ATOMS: atom_id res chain seq x y z
N ALA A 1 20.60 17.39 -30.07
CA ALA A 1 19.66 16.83 -29.09
C ALA A 1 19.47 15.34 -29.36
N PRO A 2 19.53 14.48 -28.34
CA PRO A 2 18.78 13.22 -28.36
C PRO A 2 17.83 13.11 -27.16
N ALA A 3 16.65 12.53 -27.41
CA ALA A 3 15.60 12.31 -26.43
C ALA A 3 16.01 11.20 -25.44
N ARG A 4 16.03 11.54 -24.14
CA ARG A 4 16.09 10.56 -23.04
C ARG A 4 14.75 9.82 -22.98
N GLY A 5 14.76 8.55 -23.37
CA GLY A 5 13.66 7.63 -23.11
C GLY A 5 13.44 7.50 -21.61
N ARG A 6 12.26 7.91 -21.14
CA ARG A 6 11.82 7.71 -19.76
C ARG A 6 11.40 6.24 -19.64
N VAL A 7 12.19 5.42 -18.97
CA VAL A 7 11.77 4.06 -18.59
C VAL A 7 10.60 4.21 -17.64
N THR A 8 9.39 3.97 -18.14
CA THR A 8 8.17 3.96 -17.34
C THR A 8 8.09 2.59 -16.69
N GLY A 9 8.88 2.40 -15.62
CA GLY A 9 8.74 1.26 -14.74
C GLY A 9 7.38 1.35 -14.06
N MET A 10 6.40 0.60 -14.56
CA MET A 10 5.14 0.39 -13.85
C MET A 10 5.49 -0.32 -12.53
N SER A 11 5.32 0.38 -11.42
CA SER A 11 5.64 -0.12 -10.08
C SER A 11 4.93 -1.45 -9.83
N VAL A 12 5.56 -2.33 -9.04
CA VAL A 12 4.97 -3.62 -8.64
C VAL A 12 3.58 -3.42 -8.03
N GLY A 13 3.38 -2.33 -7.26
CA GLY A 13 2.08 -1.94 -6.71
C GLY A 13 0.96 -1.74 -7.74
N ALA A 14 1.27 -1.26 -8.96
CA ALA A 14 0.28 -1.14 -10.02
C ALA A 14 -0.20 -2.51 -10.54
N ARG A 15 0.67 -3.54 -10.53
CA ARG A 15 0.30 -4.92 -10.91
C ARG A 15 -0.50 -5.62 -9.81
N ALA A 16 -0.22 -5.34 -8.54
CA ALA A 16 -0.98 -5.87 -7.41
C ALA A 16 -2.42 -5.34 -7.37
N ARG A 17 -2.62 -4.03 -7.59
CA ARG A 17 -3.95 -3.40 -7.67
C ARG A 17 -4.85 -4.05 -8.72
N ALA A 18 -4.28 -4.43 -9.88
CA ALA A 18 -5.02 -5.11 -10.95
C ALA A 18 -5.50 -6.52 -10.56
N ARG A 19 -4.77 -7.23 -9.70
CA ARG A 19 -5.17 -8.57 -9.21
C ARG A 19 -6.17 -8.50 -8.05
N LEU A 20 -6.07 -7.48 -7.20
CA LEU A 20 -6.97 -7.28 -6.05
C LEU A 20 -8.37 -6.78 -6.43
N GLY A 21 -8.53 -6.11 -7.57
CA GLY A 21 -9.84 -5.77 -8.11
C GLY A 21 -10.76 -6.99 -8.33
N ALA A 22 -10.18 -8.21 -8.39
CA ALA A 22 -10.91 -9.46 -8.54
C ALA A 22 -11.16 -10.22 -7.22
N LEU A 23 -10.51 -9.85 -6.11
CA LEU A 23 -10.58 -10.55 -4.81
C LEU A 23 -11.15 -9.69 -3.66
N GLY A 24 -11.11 -8.36 -3.78
CA GLY A 24 -11.57 -7.42 -2.75
C GLY A 24 -13.09 -7.33 -2.65
N GLY A 25 -13.62 -7.37 -1.42
CA GLY A 25 -15.05 -7.15 -1.17
C GLY A 25 -15.50 -5.80 -1.72
N GLN A 26 -16.72 -5.73 -2.25
CA GLN A 26 -17.26 -4.58 -3.01
C GLN A 26 -17.58 -3.33 -2.13
N ASN A 27 -16.83 -3.04 -1.07
CA ASN A 27 -17.02 -1.84 -0.25
C ASN A 27 -15.70 -1.24 0.25
N HIS A 28 -15.76 0.04 0.64
CA HIS A 28 -14.59 0.82 1.06
C HIS A 28 -13.79 0.18 2.20
N GLY A 29 -14.46 -0.41 3.19
CA GLY A 29 -13.82 -1.08 4.32
C GLY A 29 -13.04 -2.33 3.92
N ALA A 30 -13.63 -3.19 3.08
CA ALA A 30 -12.96 -4.38 2.57
C ALA A 30 -11.73 -4.02 1.74
N ASN A 31 -11.84 -3.03 0.84
CA ASN A 31 -10.73 -2.56 0.02
C ASN A 31 -9.58 -2.00 0.88
N ALA A 32 -9.88 -1.20 1.91
CA ALA A 32 -8.85 -0.65 2.79
C ALA A 32 -8.16 -1.72 3.65
N ARG A 33 -8.93 -2.69 4.17
CA ARG A 33 -8.40 -3.87 4.88
C ARG A 33 -7.46 -4.67 3.99
N ASP A 34 -7.92 -5.01 2.79
CA ASP A 34 -7.17 -5.87 1.88
C ASP A 34 -5.88 -5.18 1.42
N ALA A 35 -5.95 -3.88 1.13
CA ALA A 35 -4.76 -3.06 0.86
C ALA A 35 -3.79 -3.07 2.06
N PHE A 36 -4.27 -2.79 3.28
CA PHE A 36 -3.42 -2.75 4.48
C PHE A 36 -2.70 -4.08 4.75
N VAL A 37 -3.41 -5.21 4.62
CA VAL A 37 -2.84 -6.55 4.77
C VAL A 37 -1.80 -6.81 3.67
N PHE A 38 -2.09 -6.40 2.44
CA PHE A 38 -1.18 -6.57 1.33
C PHE A 38 0.11 -5.77 1.50
N GLU A 39 0.04 -4.51 1.95
CA GLU A 39 1.25 -3.72 2.22
C GLU A 39 2.16 -4.41 3.25
N HIS A 40 1.58 -4.98 4.32
CA HIS A 40 2.38 -5.71 5.32
C HIS A 40 3.00 -7.00 4.78
N LEU A 41 2.33 -7.67 3.84
CA LEU A 41 2.89 -8.81 3.15
C LEU A 41 4.10 -8.40 2.28
N GLU A 42 3.97 -7.32 1.51
CA GLU A 42 5.07 -6.80 0.69
C GLU A 42 6.25 -6.31 1.56
N ILE A 43 6.00 -5.59 2.65
CA ILE A 43 7.03 -5.20 3.63
C ILE A 43 7.81 -6.43 4.12
N ALA A 44 7.12 -7.51 4.51
CA ALA A 44 7.77 -8.74 4.98
C ALA A 44 8.58 -9.42 3.86
N ASN A 45 8.03 -9.49 2.64
CA ASN A 45 8.71 -10.10 1.49
C ASN A 45 9.97 -9.32 1.10
N LEU A 46 9.86 -7.99 1.00
CA LEU A 46 10.96 -7.12 0.61
C LEU A 46 12.03 -7.05 1.68
N HIS A 47 11.67 -7.11 2.96
CA HIS A 47 12.63 -7.21 4.05
C HIS A 47 13.46 -8.50 3.95
N LEU A 48 12.83 -9.64 3.67
CA LEU A 48 13.55 -10.90 3.46
C LEU A 48 14.42 -10.85 2.19
N LEU A 49 13.90 -10.28 1.10
CA LEU A 49 14.64 -10.13 -0.15
C LEU A 49 15.88 -9.24 0.02
N GLU A 50 15.75 -8.10 0.72
CA GLU A 50 16.85 -7.20 1.07
C GLU A 50 17.98 -7.98 1.77
N GLN A 51 17.64 -8.76 2.82
CA GLN A 51 18.62 -9.55 3.55
C GLN A 51 19.28 -10.65 2.71
N ILE A 52 18.51 -11.34 1.85
CA ILE A 52 19.06 -12.36 0.94
C ILE A 52 20.04 -11.71 -0.05
N ALA A 53 19.66 -10.58 -0.65
CA ALA A 53 20.46 -9.85 -1.62
C ALA A 53 21.77 -9.33 -1.00
N GLU A 54 21.71 -8.76 0.21
CA GLU A 54 22.91 -8.36 0.95
C GLU A 54 23.83 -9.55 1.24
N ARG A 55 23.27 -10.72 1.56
CA ARG A 55 24.06 -11.93 1.88
C ARG A 55 24.82 -12.50 0.68
N VAL A 56 24.34 -12.25 -0.53
CA VAL A 56 24.96 -12.69 -1.80
C VAL A 56 25.66 -11.55 -2.56
N ASP A 57 25.83 -10.38 -1.93
CA ASP A 57 26.44 -9.16 -2.49
C ASP A 57 25.75 -8.63 -3.78
N ASP A 58 24.45 -8.90 -3.92
CA ASP A 58 23.61 -8.29 -4.96
C ASP A 58 23.11 -6.91 -4.49
N ARG A 59 23.95 -5.90 -4.69
CA ARG A 59 23.70 -4.53 -4.22
C ARG A 59 22.56 -3.83 -4.94
N GLU A 60 22.32 -4.15 -6.21
CA GLU A 60 21.24 -3.54 -6.99
C GLU A 60 19.89 -4.01 -6.45
N THR A 61 19.73 -5.33 -6.25
CA THR A 61 18.51 -5.89 -5.67
C THR A 61 18.28 -5.41 -4.24
N ALA A 62 19.33 -5.36 -3.40
CA ALA A 62 19.20 -4.87 -2.02
C ALA A 62 18.70 -3.42 -1.97
N GLN A 63 19.23 -2.53 -2.82
CA GLN A 63 18.81 -1.13 -2.89
C GLN A 63 17.36 -1.00 -3.37
N LEU A 64 16.98 -1.76 -4.40
CA LEU A 64 15.62 -1.75 -4.92
C LEU A 64 14.62 -2.28 -3.88
N ALA A 65 14.94 -3.39 -3.21
CA ALA A 65 14.11 -3.97 -2.17
C ALA A 65 13.89 -3.00 -1.01
N ARG A 66 14.95 -2.30 -0.57
CA ARG A 66 14.87 -1.26 0.46
C ARG A 66 13.97 -0.09 0.05
N ALA A 67 14.09 0.39 -1.19
CA ALA A 67 13.28 1.48 -1.70
C ALA A 67 11.80 1.10 -1.77
N CYS A 68 11.48 -0.06 -2.34
CA CYS A 68 10.10 -0.55 -2.39
C CYS A 68 9.51 -0.75 -0.99
N ARG A 69 10.29 -1.30 -0.04
CA ARG A 69 9.82 -1.48 1.34
C ARG A 69 9.45 -0.16 2.00
N ALA A 70 10.21 0.91 1.75
CA ALA A 70 9.90 2.23 2.28
C ALA A 70 8.59 2.80 1.71
N ASP A 71 8.32 2.59 0.42
CA ASP A 71 7.06 3.00 -0.22
C ASP A 71 5.86 2.26 0.41
N ASP A 72 6.00 0.95 0.63
CA ASP A 72 4.93 0.12 1.23
C ASP A 72 4.72 0.45 2.72
N GLU A 73 5.78 0.77 3.46
CA GLU A 73 5.72 1.29 4.84
C GLU A 73 4.95 2.63 4.90
N GLU A 74 5.21 3.56 3.97
CA GLU A 74 4.48 4.82 3.87
C GLU A 74 3.00 4.59 3.53
N MET A 75 2.71 3.66 2.62
CA MET A 75 1.35 3.31 2.22
C MET A 75 0.57 2.66 3.37
N ALA A 76 1.17 1.70 4.07
CA ALA A 76 0.61 1.09 5.27
C ALA A 76 0.31 2.14 6.35
N ALA A 77 1.27 3.05 6.61
CA ALA A 77 1.09 4.14 7.57
C ALA A 77 -0.03 5.11 7.14
N THR A 78 -0.16 5.37 5.84
CA THR A 78 -1.22 6.22 5.28
C THR A 78 -2.59 5.59 5.48
N ILE A 79 -2.76 4.29 5.20
CA ILE A 79 -4.02 3.59 5.46
C ILE A 79 -4.33 3.60 6.96
N ASN A 80 -3.32 3.35 7.81
CA ASN A 80 -3.47 3.34 9.27
C ASN A 80 -4.01 4.67 9.82
N ARG A 81 -3.55 5.82 9.30
CA ARG A 81 -4.03 7.14 9.70
C ARG A 81 -5.45 7.46 9.20
N ASN A 82 -6.00 6.67 8.28
CA ASN A 82 -7.24 6.98 7.57
C ASN A 82 -8.42 6.04 7.89
N TRP A 83 -8.32 5.16 8.89
CA TRP A 83 -9.40 4.23 9.25
C TRP A 83 -10.74 4.93 9.54
N THR A 84 -10.69 6.09 10.19
CA THR A 84 -11.85 6.94 10.46
C THR A 84 -12.53 7.33 9.14
N ASN A 85 -11.77 7.84 8.16
CA ASN A 85 -12.31 8.19 6.83
C ASN A 85 -12.88 6.96 6.09
N VAL A 86 -12.21 5.81 6.18
CA VAL A 86 -12.67 4.55 5.58
C VAL A 86 -14.01 4.11 6.15
N LEU A 87 -14.19 4.19 7.47
CA LEU A 87 -15.46 3.86 8.11
C LEU A 87 -16.55 4.87 7.72
N SER A 88 -16.25 6.18 7.61
CA SER A 88 -17.22 7.18 7.13
C SER A 88 -17.70 6.88 5.72
N LEU A 89 -16.77 6.54 4.80
CA LEU A 89 -17.12 6.14 3.44
C LEU A 89 -17.94 4.84 3.41
N THR A 90 -17.60 3.88 4.27
CA THR A 90 -18.33 2.62 4.39
C THR A 90 -19.77 2.83 4.85
N LEU A 91 -20.00 3.70 5.85
CA LEU A 91 -21.35 4.06 6.31
C LEU A 91 -22.12 4.86 5.26
N ALA A 92 -21.49 5.86 4.64
CA ALA A 92 -22.08 6.66 3.56
C ALA A 92 -22.59 5.79 2.41
N SER A 93 -21.83 4.77 2.02
CA SER A 93 -22.21 3.84 0.94
C SER A 93 -23.49 3.03 1.23
N ARG A 94 -23.91 2.98 2.50
CA ARG A 94 -25.15 2.33 2.95
C ARG A 94 -26.24 3.31 3.37
N GLY A 95 -26.06 4.61 3.12
CA GLY A 95 -27.01 5.65 3.54
C GLY A 95 -27.07 5.89 5.05
N LEU A 96 -26.02 5.51 5.79
CA LEU A 96 -25.94 5.69 7.25
C LEU A 96 -25.23 7.01 7.62
N PRO A 97 -25.49 7.58 8.81
CA PRO A 97 -24.79 8.77 9.29
C PRO A 97 -23.26 8.61 9.28
N THR A 98 -22.56 9.65 8.86
CA THR A 98 -21.09 9.71 8.78
C THR A 98 -20.52 10.54 9.91
N PHE A 99 -19.22 10.38 10.16
CA PHE A 99 -18.45 11.15 11.14
C PHE A 99 -17.22 11.74 10.45
N ARG A 100 -16.68 12.84 10.97
CA ARG A 100 -15.40 13.39 10.55
C ARG A 100 -14.30 12.86 11.47
N ALA A 101 -13.06 12.88 10.99
CA ALA A 101 -11.89 12.53 11.79
C ALA A 101 -11.75 13.36 13.08
N GLN A 102 -12.33 14.55 13.10
CA GLN A 102 -12.36 15.49 14.23
C GLN A 102 -13.49 15.19 15.24
N ASP A 103 -14.37 14.25 14.93
CA ASP A 103 -15.51 13.86 15.78
C ASP A 103 -15.20 12.61 16.64
N GLY A 104 -14.00 12.02 16.48
CA GLY A 104 -13.53 10.89 17.28
C GLY A 104 -12.89 11.35 18.61
N PRO A 105 -12.78 10.46 19.61
CA PRO A 105 -12.08 10.81 20.85
C PRO A 105 -10.64 11.21 20.51
N ALA A 106 -10.17 12.32 21.07
CA ALA A 106 -8.78 12.71 21.02
C ALA A 106 -7.91 11.53 21.51
N ALA A 107 -6.89 11.18 20.74
CA ALA A 107 -5.95 10.10 21.06
C ALA A 107 -5.21 10.35 22.38
#